data_AF-A0A7C3C685-F1
#
_entry.id   AF-A0A7C3C685-F1
#
_cell.length_a   1.000
_cell.length_b   1.000
_cell.length_c   1.000
_cell.angle_alpha   90.00
_cell.angle_beta   90.00
_cell.angle_gamma   90.00
#
_symmetry.space_group_name_H-M   'P 1'
#
loop_
_entity.id
_entity.type
_entity.pdbx_description
1 polymer ?
#
loop_
_entity_poly.entity_id
_entity_poly.type
_entity_poly.pdbx_seq_one_letter_code
_entity_poly.pdbx_strand_id
1 'polypeptide(L)'
;MEASGRETLRERLRLPAFLVAMVATFGTLGYLWLWRDEGATLLDALYMVFLTMTTIGYHEVYPVDTPLERIFTMFVGTAGIMSLFYAFGVFMDYLVEEGAETRRLRRMERQV
;
A
#
# COMPACT_ATOMS: atom_id res chain seq x y z
N MET A 1 -6.26 -9.64 33.52
CA MET A 1 -5.03 -9.71 32.70
C MET A 1 -5.48 -10.19 31.34
N GLU A 2 -5.95 -9.24 30.54
CA GLU A 2 -6.70 -9.49 29.31
C GLU A 2 -5.83 -10.27 28.33
N ALA A 3 -6.39 -11.34 27.79
CA ALA A 3 -5.83 -12.07 26.67
C ALA A 3 -5.76 -11.10 25.49
N SER A 4 -4.65 -10.38 25.37
CA SER A 4 -4.29 -9.62 24.19
C SER A 4 -4.29 -10.62 23.05
N GLY A 5 -5.35 -10.52 22.24
CA GLY A 5 -5.66 -11.46 21.17
C GLY A 5 -4.44 -11.64 20.30
N ARG A 6 -4.09 -12.89 20.02
CA ARG A 6 -3.16 -13.25 18.96
C ARG A 6 -3.83 -12.86 17.64
N GLU A 7 -3.81 -11.57 17.31
CA GLU A 7 -4.27 -11.12 16.01
C GLU A 7 -3.33 -11.73 14.99
N THR A 8 -3.90 -12.59 14.15
CA THR A 8 -3.18 -13.25 13.07
C THR A 8 -2.62 -12.20 12.11
N LEU A 9 -1.54 -12.49 11.39
CA LEU A 9 -0.97 -11.61 10.36
C LEU A 9 -2.05 -11.00 9.44
N ARG A 10 -3.09 -11.80 9.14
CA ARG A 10 -4.24 -11.41 8.33
C ARG A 10 -5.05 -10.27 8.92
N GLU A 11 -5.25 -10.24 10.24
CA GLU A 11 -6.03 -9.20 10.92
C GLU A 11 -5.26 -7.88 10.96
N ARG A 12 -3.96 -7.95 11.25
CA ARG A 12 -3.06 -6.77 11.26
C ARG A 12 -2.87 -6.16 9.87
N LEU A 13 -2.69 -7.00 8.84
CA LEU A 13 -2.53 -6.53 7.46
C LEU A 13 -3.84 -6.14 6.78
N ARG A 14 -5.01 -6.46 7.36
CA ARG A 14 -6.31 -6.15 6.74
C ARG A 14 -6.48 -4.65 6.50
N LEU A 15 -6.15 -3.81 7.48
CA LEU A 15 -6.29 -2.37 7.37
C LEU A 15 -5.29 -1.77 6.36
N PRO A 16 -3.96 -2.02 6.45
CA PRO A 16 -3.04 -1.53 5.44
C PRO A 16 -3.36 -2.02 4.02
N ALA A 17 -3.70 -3.31 3.85
CA ALA A 17 -4.08 -3.84 2.54
C ALA A 17 -5.34 -3.17 1.99
N PHE A 18 -6.33 -2.91 2.85
CA PHE A 18 -7.51 -2.15 2.49
C PHE A 18 -7.16 -0.72 2.03
N LEU A 19 -6.27 -0.02 2.74
CA LEU A 19 -5.84 1.34 2.36
C LEU A 19 -5.11 1.35 1.01
N VAL A 20 -4.19 0.41 0.78
CA VAL A 20 -3.50 0.25 -0.50
C VAL A 20 -4.50 -0.01 -1.62
N ALA A 21 -5.44 -0.94 -1.42
CA ALA A 21 -6.48 -1.25 -2.40
C ALA A 21 -7.41 -0.06 -2.66
N MET A 22 -7.74 0.71 -1.62
CA MET A 22 -8.57 1.91 -1.73
C MET A 22 -7.89 2.98 -2.58
N VAL A 23 -6.61 3.30 -2.30
CA VAL A 23 -5.83 4.26 -3.10
C VAL A 23 -5.67 3.77 -4.52
N ALA A 24 -5.37 2.48 -4.72
CA ALA A 24 -5.22 1.91 -6.05
C ALA A 24 -6.51 2.01 -6.87
N THR A 25 -7.65 1.67 -6.27
CA THR A 25 -8.97 1.73 -6.93
C THR A 25 -9.38 3.17 -7.22
N PHE A 26 -9.23 4.07 -6.24
CA PHE A 26 -9.55 5.49 -6.40
C PHE A 26 -8.68 6.16 -7.46
N GLY A 27 -7.36 5.91 -7.42
CA GLY A 27 -6.40 6.37 -8.42
C GLY A 27 -6.79 5.89 -9.81
N THR A 28 -7.09 4.60 -9.96
CA THR A 28 -7.39 3.98 -11.25
C THR A 28 -8.67 4.57 -11.84
N LEU A 29 -9.73 4.70 -11.03
CA LEU A 29 -10.98 5.32 -11.48
C LEU A 29 -10.81 6.80 -11.84
N GLY A 30 -9.99 7.53 -11.08
CA GLY A 30 -9.71 8.94 -11.36
C GLY A 30 -8.93 9.13 -12.67
N TYR A 31 -7.88 8.34 -12.92
CA TYR A 31 -7.16 8.39 -14.20
C TYR A 31 -8.01 7.93 -15.37
N LEU A 32 -8.83 6.90 -15.20
CA LEU A 32 -9.77 6.46 -16.24
C LEU A 32 -10.79 7.55 -16.60
N TRP A 33 -11.21 8.35 -15.62
CA TRP A 33 -12.11 9.47 -15.84
C TRP A 33 -11.41 10.70 -16.45
N LEU A 34 -10.20 11.02 -15.99
CA LEU A 34 -9.41 12.15 -16.51
C LEU A 34 -9.00 11.92 -17.96
N TRP A 35 -8.54 10.72 -18.31
CA TRP A 35 -8.07 10.37 -19.65
C TRP A 35 -9.15 9.75 -20.55
N ARG A 36 -10.44 9.89 -20.18
CA ARG A 36 -11.55 9.32 -20.94
C ARG A 36 -11.59 9.82 -22.39
N ASP A 37 -11.20 11.08 -22.60
CA ASP A 37 -11.24 11.74 -23.91
C ASP A 37 -10.06 11.29 -24.81
N GLU A 38 -9.02 10.71 -24.21
CA GLU A 38 -7.85 10.13 -24.89
C GLU A 38 -7.99 8.62 -25.15
N GLY A 39 -9.08 8.01 -24.67
CA GLY A 39 -9.38 6.59 -24.86
C GLY A 39 -8.58 5.66 -23.94
N ALA A 40 -8.23 6.11 -22.73
CA ALA A 40 -7.48 5.32 -21.76
C ALA A 40 -8.15 3.98 -21.44
N THR A 41 -7.34 2.91 -21.41
CA THR A 41 -7.81 1.61 -20.95
C THR A 41 -7.69 1.49 -19.43
N LEU A 42 -8.41 0.51 -18.85
CA LEU A 42 -8.28 0.19 -17.43
C LEU A 42 -6.83 -0.19 -17.06
N LEU A 43 -6.12 -0.85 -17.96
CA LEU A 43 -4.74 -1.27 -17.73
C LEU A 43 -3.80 -0.06 -17.70
N ASP A 44 -4.01 0.93 -18.56
CA ASP A 44 -3.21 2.17 -18.60
C ASP A 44 -3.36 2.96 -17.30
N ALA A 45 -4.60 3.14 -16.85
CA ALA A 45 -4.90 3.82 -15.59
C ALA A 45 -4.29 3.07 -14.39
N LEU A 46 -4.42 1.74 -14.34
CA LEU A 46 -3.84 0.93 -13.28
C LEU A 46 -2.30 0.97 -13.31
N TYR A 47 -1.71 0.95 -14.51
CA TYR A 47 -0.26 1.03 -14.69
C TYR A 47 0.28 2.38 -14.23
N MET A 48 -0.42 3.48 -14.54
CA MET A 48 -0.08 4.81 -14.02
C MET A 48 -0.08 4.81 -12.49
N VAL A 49 -1.16 4.34 -11.86
CA VAL A 49 -1.26 4.24 -10.40
C VAL A 49 -0.12 3.41 -9.82
N PHE A 50 0.21 2.27 -10.44
CA PHE A 50 1.32 1.44 -10.01
C PHE A 50 2.64 2.21 -10.03
N LEU A 51 2.97 2.88 -11.14
CA LEU A 51 4.19 3.69 -11.27
C LEU A 51 4.26 4.81 -10.22
N THR A 52 3.13 5.45 -9.95
CA THR A 52 3.00 6.55 -9.00
C THR A 52 3.13 6.08 -7.55
N MET A 53 2.39 5.04 -7.14
CA MET A 53 2.41 4.53 -5.76
C MET A 53 3.76 3.92 -5.39
N THR A 54 4.38 3.19 -6.32
CA THR A 54 5.66 2.51 -6.09
C THR A 54 6.86 3.45 -6.23
N THR A 55 6.64 4.74 -6.51
CA THR A 55 7.69 5.75 -6.73
C THR A 55 8.64 5.44 -7.88
N ILE A 56 8.28 4.53 -8.80
CA ILE A 56 9.08 4.26 -9.99
C ILE A 56 9.08 5.49 -10.90
N GLY A 57 7.90 6.07 -11.16
CA GLY A 57 7.75 7.37 -11.81
C GLY A 57 8.48 7.53 -13.16
N TYR A 58 8.61 6.46 -13.96
CA TYR A 58 9.46 6.47 -15.17
C TYR A 58 8.98 7.46 -16.23
N HIS A 59 7.71 7.34 -16.63
CA HIS A 59 7.03 8.24 -17.56
C HIS A 59 5.52 8.18 -17.33
N GLU A 60 4.83 9.25 -17.69
CA GLU A 60 3.37 9.30 -17.67
C GLU A 60 2.83 8.48 -18.85
N VAL A 61 1.75 7.72 -18.62
CA VAL A 61 1.13 6.90 -19.69
C VAL A 61 0.43 7.80 -20.70
N TYR A 62 -0.23 8.83 -20.20
CA TYR A 62 -0.81 9.94 -20.94
C TYR A 62 -0.31 11.26 -20.36
N PRO A 63 -0.23 12.34 -21.15
CA PRO A 63 0.24 13.64 -20.67
C PRO A 63 -0.58 14.16 -19.49
N VAL A 64 0.09 14.64 -18.44
CA VAL A 64 -0.51 15.33 -17.29
C VAL A 64 -0.42 16.84 -17.50
N ASP A 65 -1.25 17.35 -18.40
CA ASP A 65 -1.21 18.72 -18.88
C ASP A 65 -2.08 19.68 -18.05
N THR A 66 -3.16 19.17 -17.45
CA THR A 66 -4.08 20.05 -16.70
C THR A 66 -3.66 20.21 -15.24
N PRO A 67 -3.89 21.39 -14.62
CA PRO A 67 -3.64 21.58 -13.19
C PRO A 67 -4.38 20.55 -12.30
N LEU A 68 -5.55 20.10 -12.76
CA LEU A 68 -6.36 19.10 -12.06
C LEU A 68 -5.66 17.73 -12.05
N GLU A 69 -5.17 17.25 -13.20
CA GLU A 69 -4.43 15.98 -13.30
C GLU A 69 -3.15 16.00 -12.46
N ARG A 70 -2.46 17.14 -12.40
CA ARG A 70 -1.25 17.31 -11.59
C ARG A 70 -1.55 17.18 -10.10
N ILE A 71 -2.56 17.90 -9.62
CA ILE A 71 -2.97 17.84 -8.21
C ILE A 71 -3.46 16.43 -7.86
N PHE A 72 -4.23 15.80 -8.76
CA PHE A 72 -4.68 14.43 -8.57
C PHE A 72 -3.51 13.44 -8.47
N THR A 73 -2.52 13.56 -9.35
CA THR A 73 -1.31 12.72 -9.34
C THR A 73 -0.49 12.91 -8.07
N MET A 74 -0.32 14.16 -7.61
CA MET A 74 0.33 14.45 -6.32
C MET A 74 -0.40 13.80 -5.15
N PHE A 75 -1.74 13.83 -5.15
CA PHE A 75 -2.55 13.20 -4.12
C PHE A 75 -2.41 11.67 -4.14
N VAL A 76 -2.55 11.04 -5.32
CA VAL A 76 -2.40 9.58 -5.48
C VAL A 76 -0.99 9.13 -5.09
N GLY A 77 0.05 9.86 -5.49
CA GLY A 77 1.43 9.56 -5.11
C GLY A 77 1.65 9.66 -3.60
N THR A 78 1.18 10.74 -2.97
CA THR A 78 1.33 10.95 -1.52
C THR A 78 0.55 9.91 -0.71
N ALA A 79 -0.72 9.68 -1.03
CA ALA A 79 -1.53 8.67 -0.36
C ALA A 79 -0.98 7.25 -0.62
N GLY A 80 -0.50 7.01 -1.85
CA GLY A 80 0.07 5.74 -2.29
C GLY A 80 1.29 5.36 -1.48
N ILE A 81 2.29 6.24 -1.46
CA ILE A 81 3.51 5.99 -0.71
C ILE A 81 3.23 5.84 0.79
N MET A 82 2.39 6.70 1.38
CA MET A 82 2.01 6.59 2.79
C MET A 82 1.36 5.23 3.11
N SER A 83 0.44 4.76 2.25
CA SER A 83 -0.24 3.47 2.45
C SER A 83 0.72 2.27 2.36
N LEU A 84 1.66 2.30 1.41
CA LEU A 84 2.66 1.23 1.25
C LEU A 84 3.65 1.22 2.41
N PHE A 85 4.13 2.39 2.85
CA PHE A 85 5.01 2.49 4.01
C PHE A 85 4.32 2.02 5.30
N TYR A 86 3.04 2.35 5.47
CA TYR A 86 2.27 1.85 6.61
C TYR A 86 2.14 0.32 6.58
N ALA A 87 1.81 -0.26 5.42
CA ALA A 87 1.75 -1.71 5.25
C ALA A 87 3.09 -2.39 5.54
N PHE A 88 4.19 -1.78 5.07
CA PHE A 88 5.54 -2.25 5.35
C PHE A 88 5.90 -2.18 6.84
N GLY A 89 5.52 -1.10 7.53
CA GLY A 89 5.71 -0.96 8.98
C GLY A 89 5.01 -2.07 9.76
N VAL A 90 3.72 -2.30 9.48
CA VAL A 90 2.95 -3.38 10.12
C VAL A 90 3.55 -4.76 9.83
N PHE A 91 4.02 -4.98 8.60
CA PHE A 91 4.68 -6.22 8.23
C PHE A 91 6.00 -6.41 9.00
N MET A 92 6.80 -5.35 9.16
CA MET A 92 8.04 -5.40 9.92
C MET A 92 7.79 -5.65 11.42
N ASP A 93 6.81 -4.99 12.02
CA ASP A 93 6.43 -5.20 13.42
C ASP A 93 6.08 -6.68 13.68
N TYR A 94 5.34 -7.30 12.75
CA TYR A 94 5.02 -8.73 12.82
C TYR A 94 6.27 -9.62 12.77
N LEU A 95 7.19 -9.37 11.84
CA LEU A 95 8.44 -10.15 11.73
C LEU A 95 9.29 -10.04 13.00
N VAL A 96 9.32 -8.86 13.62
CA VAL A 96 10.05 -8.64 14.87
C VAL A 96 9.40 -9.39 16.04
N GLU A 97 8.07 -9.37 16.14
CA GLU A 97 7.31 -10.09 17.18
C GLU A 97 7.52 -11.62 17.09
N GLU A 98 7.39 -12.21 15.90
CA GLU A 98 7.60 -13.66 15.71
C GLU A 98 9.03 -14.08 16.04
N GLY A 99 10.00 -13.26 15.66
CA GLY A 99 11.41 -13.48 15.99
C GLY A 99 11.67 -13.43 17.50
N ALA A 100 11.00 -12.54 18.22
CA ALA A 100 11.09 -12.42 19.67
C ALA A 100 10.43 -13.61 20.40
N GLU A 101 9.26 -14.05 19.95
CA GLU A 101 8.55 -15.19 20.54
C GLU A 101 9.36 -16.49 20.37
N THR A 102 9.92 -16.73 19.18
CA THR A 102 10.78 -17.89 18.91
C THR A 102 12.02 -17.92 19.81
N ARG A 103 12.66 -16.75 20.04
CA ARG A 103 13.82 -16.64 20.95
C ARG A 103 13.44 -16.89 22.41
N ARG A 104 12.24 -16.47 22.82
CA ARG A 104 11.74 -16.67 24.19
C ARG A 104 11.47 -18.14 24.48
N LEU A 105 10.84 -18.86 23.54
CA LEU A 105 10.56 -20.30 23.69
C LEU A 105 11.87 -21.11 23.82
N ARG A 106 12.86 -20.83 22.98
CA ARG A 106 14.19 -21.50 23.05
C ARG A 106 14.96 -21.25 24.35
N ARG A 107 14.69 -20.15 25.07
CA ARG A 107 15.32 -19.88 26.38
C ARG A 107 14.71 -20.72 27.49
N MET A 108 13.42 -21.03 27.41
CA MET A 108 12.72 -21.84 28.40
C MET A 108 13.14 -23.31 28.31
N GLU A 109 13.34 -23.83 27.10
CA GLU A 109 13.84 -25.21 26.88
C GLU A 109 15.26 -25.44 27.40
N ARG A 110 16.08 -24.39 27.54
CA ARG A 110 17.45 -24.49 28.08
C ARG A 110 17.50 -24.42 29.62
N GLN A 111 16.38 -24.17 30.29
CA GLN A 111 16.29 -24.08 31.75
C GLN A 111 15.62 -25.32 32.39
N VAL A 112 15.24 -26.31 31.57
CA VAL A 112 14.75 -27.64 31.99
C VAL A 112 15.85 -28.66 31.70
#